data_AF-A0A087BAN8-F1
#
_entry.id   AF-A0A087BAN8-F1
#
_cell.length_a   1.000
_cell.length_b   1.000
_cell.length_c   1.000
_cell.angle_alpha   90.00
_cell.angle_beta   90.00
_cell.angle_gamma   90.00
#
_symmetry.space_group_name_H-M   'P 1'
#
loop_
_entity.id
_entity.type
_entity.pdbx_description
1 polymer ?
#
loop_
_entity_poly.entity_id
_entity_poly.type
_entity_poly.pdbx_seq_one_letter_code
_entity_poly.pdbx_strand_id
1 'polypeptide(L)' 'MISQSHDESYERQLFLDDIKRAAWRKGRKQGLVEGRKEGEYLRQIEIARKLRRAKLDAEFIATVTGLSLREVEAL' A
#
# COMPACT_ATOMS: atom_id res chain seq x y z
N MET A 1 -46.62 19.86 -13.28
CA MET A 1 -46.15 18.68 -12.53
C MET A 1 -44.83 18.15 -13.11
N ILE A 2 -43.83 19.02 -13.29
CA ILE A 2 -42.52 18.69 -13.90
C ILE A 2 -41.36 19.02 -12.91
N SER A 3 -41.66 19.58 -11.73
CA SER A 3 -40.63 20.11 -10.82
C SER A 3 -39.94 19.07 -9.94
N GLN A 4 -40.62 17.99 -9.53
CA GLN A 4 -40.05 17.01 -8.59
C GLN A 4 -39.01 16.07 -9.25
N SER A 5 -39.19 15.73 -10.53
CA SER A 5 -38.33 14.77 -11.23
C SER A 5 -36.97 15.33 -11.66
N HIS A 6 -36.86 16.64 -11.89
CA HIS A 6 -35.57 17.30 -12.15
C HIS A 6 -34.70 17.37 -10.88
N ASP A 7 -35.29 17.70 -9.73
CA ASP A 7 -34.57 17.77 -8.44
C ASP A 7 -34.01 16.39 -8.02
N GLU A 8 -34.84 15.34 -8.08
CA GLU A 8 -34.41 13.98 -7.70
C GLU A 8 -33.28 13.44 -8.61
N SER A 9 -33.28 13.82 -9.90
CA SER A 9 -32.22 13.41 -10.83
C SER A 9 -30.88 14.10 -10.54
N TYR A 10 -30.93 15.38 -10.14
CA TYR A 10 -29.75 16.15 -9.75
C TYR A 10 -29.17 15.64 -8.43
N GLU A 11 -30.02 15.38 -7.42
CA GLU A 11 -29.59 14.78 -6.16
C GLU A 11 -28.96 13.40 -6.35
N ARG A 12 -29.56 12.56 -7.20
CA ARG A 12 -28.99 11.24 -7.55
C ARG A 12 -27.63 11.39 -8.22
N GLN A 13 -27.46 12.34 -9.13
CA GLN A 13 -26.21 12.56 -9.83
C GLN A 13 -25.11 13.05 -8.87
N LEU A 14 -25.42 14.02 -8.00
CA LEU A 14 -24.51 14.49 -6.96
C LEU A 14 -24.05 13.35 -6.04
N PHE A 15 -24.99 12.52 -5.58
CA PHE A 15 -24.69 11.38 -4.73
C PHE A 15 -23.74 10.38 -5.39
N LEU A 16 -23.96 10.07 -6.68
CA LEU A 16 -23.08 9.18 -7.43
C LEU A 16 -21.68 9.76 -7.61
N ASP A 17 -21.58 11.06 -7.86
CA ASP A 17 -20.28 11.73 -8.01
C ASP A 17 -19.50 11.76 -6.70
N ASP A 18 -20.17 11.97 -5.57
CA ASP A 18 -19.56 11.89 -4.25
C ASP A 18 -19.07 10.47 -3.92
N ILE A 19 -19.85 9.45 -4.26
CA ILE A 19 -19.41 8.05 -4.14
C ILE A 19 -18.17 7.80 -4.98
N LYS A 20 -18.17 8.21 -6.26
CA LYS A 20 -17.02 8.02 -7.16
C LYS A 20 -15.77 8.73 -6.62
N ARG A 21 -15.92 9.96 -6.13
CA ARG A 21 -14.81 10.72 -5.51
C ARG A 21 -14.31 10.04 -4.24
N ALA A 22 -15.20 9.53 -3.40
CA ALA A 22 -14.83 8.79 -2.19
C ALA A 22 -14.09 7.49 -2.54
N ALA A 23 -14.59 6.73 -3.52
CA ALA A 23 -13.97 5.50 -4.00
C ALA A 23 -12.57 5.76 -4.57
N TRP A 24 -12.41 6.79 -5.41
CA TRP A 24 -11.11 7.15 -5.98
C TRP A 24 -10.11 7.59 -4.90
N ARG A 25 -10.54 8.42 -3.94
CA ARG A 25 -9.69 8.82 -2.80
C ARG A 25 -9.27 7.61 -1.96
N LYS A 26 -10.19 6.68 -1.70
CA LYS A 26 -9.90 5.44 -0.96
C LYS A 26 -8.89 4.58 -1.72
N GLY A 27 -9.11 4.33 -3.01
CA GLY A 27 -8.20 3.56 -3.85
C GLY A 27 -6.80 4.17 -3.92
N ARG A 28 -6.70 5.49 -4.13
CA ARG A 28 -5.42 6.21 -4.11
C ARG A 28 -4.70 6.06 -2.77
N LYS A 29 -5.43 6.20 -1.65
CA LYS A 29 -4.86 6.05 -0.31
C LYS A 29 -4.35 4.62 -0.07
N GLN A 30 -5.13 3.61 -0.45
CA GLN A 30 -4.74 2.20 -0.31
C GLN A 30 -3.49 1.90 -1.15
N GLY A 31 -3.48 2.29 -2.43
CA GLY A 31 -2.32 2.05 -3.30
C GLY A 31 -1.04 2.74 -2.81
N LEU A 32 -1.13 3.95 -2.25
CA LEU A 32 0.03 4.61 -1.63
C LEU A 32 0.55 3.87 -0.41
N VAL A 33 -0.33 3.33 0.43
CA VAL A 33 0.06 2.57 1.62
C VAL A 33 0.67 1.23 1.23
N GLU A 34 0.04 0.49 0.32
CA GLU A 34 0.53 -0.79 -0.17
C GLU A 34 1.87 -0.64 -0.89
N GLY A 35 1.99 0.30 -1.82
CA GLY A 35 3.23 0.55 -2.55
C GLY A 35 4.38 0.99 -1.64
N ARG A 36 4.10 1.78 -0.59
CA ARG A 36 5.11 2.14 0.41
C ARG A 36 5.59 0.93 1.20
N LYS A 37 4.67 0.08 1.68
CA LYS A 37 5.02 -1.14 2.42
C LYS A 37 5.83 -2.11 1.56
N GLU A 38 5.40 -2.34 0.32
CA GLU A 38 6.12 -3.20 -0.62
C GLU A 38 7.51 -2.66 -0.94
N GLY A 39 7.63 -1.36 -1.20
CA GLY A 39 8.93 -0.72 -1.44
C GLY A 39 9.88 -0.79 -0.24
N GLU A 40 9.37 -0.56 0.97
CA GLU A 40 10.15 -0.72 2.21
C GLU A 40 10.62 -2.17 2.39
N TYR A 41 9.76 -3.16 2.17
CA TYR A 41 10.12 -4.57 2.25
C TYR A 41 11.15 -4.99 1.19
N LEU A 42 10.96 -4.59 -0.07
CA LEU A 42 11.92 -4.88 -1.15
C LEU A 42 13.30 -4.29 -0.85
N ARG A 43 13.34 -3.08 -0.27
CA ARG A 43 14.59 -2.45 0.18
C ARG A 43 15.25 -3.24 1.32
N GLN A 44 14.49 -3.73 2.29
CA GLN A 44 15.02 -4.57 3.37
C GLN A 44 15.66 -5.85 2.81
N ILE A 45 14.99 -6.50 1.84
CA ILE A 45 15.50 -7.68 1.14
C ILE A 45 16.80 -7.38 0.38
N GLU A 46 16.87 -6.24 -0.32
CA GLU A 46 18.08 -5.82 -1.03
C GLU A 46 19.26 -5.63 -0.06
N ILE A 47 19.02 -4.94 1.06
CA ILE A 47 20.04 -4.74 2.10
C ILE A 47 20.48 -6.09 2.68
N ALA A 48 19.54 -6.96 3.04
CA ALA A 48 19.83 -8.29 3.59
C ALA A 48 20.70 -9.12 2.64
N ARG A 49 20.40 -9.12 1.33
CA ARG A 49 21.22 -9.79 0.31
C ARG A 49 22.64 -9.23 0.23
N LYS A 50 22.81 -7.91 0.33
CA LYS A 50 24.15 -7.28 0.35
C LYS A 50 24.95 -7.68 1.59
N LEU A 51 24.32 -7.67 2.76
CA LEU A 51 24.95 -8.08 4.02
C LEU A 51 25.30 -9.57 4.03
N ARG A 52 24.43 -10.43 3.48
CA ARG A 52 24.69 -11.86 3.30
C ARG A 52 25.91 -12.12 2.42
N ARG A 53 26.03 -11.40 1.30
CA ARG A 53 27.22 -11.47 0.42
C ARG A 53 28.50 -11.02 1.14
N ALA A 54 28.39 -10.12 2.10
CA ALA A 54 29.48 -9.71 2.98
C ALA A 54 29.79 -10.75 4.09
N LYS A 55 29.11 -11.92 4.10
CA LYS A 55 29.28 -13.02 5.07
C LYS A 55 28.96 -12.64 6.51
N LEU A 56 28.08 -11.66 6.71
CA LEU A 56 27.53 -11.34 8.03
C LEU A 56 26.54 -12.41 8.47
N ASP A 57 26.42 -12.59 9.78
CA ASP A 57 25.57 -13.62 10.37
C ASP A 57 24.07 -13.31 10.20
N ALA A 58 23.25 -14.37 10.21
CA ALA A 58 21.82 -14.25 9.92
C ALA A 58 21.06 -13.47 11.01
N GLU A 59 21.47 -13.58 12.27
CA GLU A 59 20.84 -12.88 13.40
C GLU A 59 21.10 -11.37 13.33
N PHE A 60 22.32 -10.97 13.01
CA PHE A 60 22.69 -9.57 12.78
C PHE A 60 21.92 -8.98 11.59
N ILE A 61 21.83 -9.72 10.48
CA ILE A 61 21.10 -9.26 9.29
C ILE A 61 19.61 -9.07 9.62
N ALA A 62 18.99 -10.00 10.33
CA ALA A 62 17.60 -9.90 10.77
C ALA A 62 17.39 -8.64 11.64
N THR A 63 18.31 -8.42 12.59
CA THR A 63 18.29 -7.25 13.48
C THR A 63 18.40 -5.92 12.72
N VAL A 64 19.31 -5.82 11.75
CA VAL A 64 19.55 -4.57 11.00
C VAL A 64 18.44 -4.29 9.99
N THR A 65 17.90 -5.32 9.33
CA THR A 65 16.93 -5.15 8.25
C THR A 65 15.48 -5.16 8.74
N GLY A 66 15.23 -5.66 9.96
CA GLY A 66 13.88 -5.84 10.48
C GLY A 66 13.13 -7.03 9.86
N LEU A 67 13.81 -7.83 9.02
CA LEU A 67 13.30 -9.10 8.54
C LEU A 67 13.38 -10.15 9.65
N SER A 68 12.49 -11.14 9.59
CA SER A 68 12.59 -12.32 10.45
C SER A 68 13.83 -13.14 10.11
N LEU A 69 14.36 -13.86 11.10
CA LEU A 69 15.48 -14.77 10.89
C LEU A 69 15.19 -15.78 9.76
N ARG A 70 13.96 -16.31 9.72
CA ARG A 70 13.51 -17.23 8.68
C ARG A 70 13.54 -16.60 7.28
N GLU A 71 13.12 -15.34 7.14
CA GLU A 71 13.20 -14.63 5.86
C GLU A 71 14.67 -14.46 5.44
N VAL A 72 15.55 -14.08 6.36
CA VAL A 72 16.98 -13.95 6.09
C VAL A 72 17.62 -15.29 5.72
N GLU A 73 17.25 -16.38 6.39
CA GLU A 73 17.73 -17.73 6.09
C GLU A 73 17.29 -18.23 4.71
N ALA A 74 16.17 -17.74 4.20
CA ALA A 74 15.67 -18.06 2.87
C ALA A 74 16.29 -17.20 1.73
N LEU A 75 17.12 -16.19 2.06
CA LEU A 75 17.85 -15.35 1.10
C LEU A 75 19.20 -15.93 0.69
#